data_AF-A0A1F9AKJ6-F1
#
_entry.id   AF-A0A1F9AKJ6-F1
#
_cell.length_a   1.000
_cell.length_b   1.000
_cell.length_c   1.000
_cell.angle_alpha   90.00
_cell.angle_beta   90.00
_cell.angle_gamma   90.00
#
_symmetry.space_group_name_H-M   'P 1'
#
loop_
_entity.id
_entity.type
_entity.pdbx_description
1 polymer ?
#
loop_
_entity_poly.entity_id
_entity_poly.type
_entity_poly.pdbx_seq_one_letter_code
_entity_poly.pdbx_strand_id
1 'polypeptide(L)' 'MREDDTLACVIDFANRSYRDSADQDYIMARQAYRMQFDSQFRWNSLQAVEKYLKAILLYNDRSTIGISHNLVEALKSVI' A
#
# COMPACT_ATOMS: atom_id res chain seq x y z
N MET A 1 -5.92 -9.10 -26.31
CA MET A 1 -5.61 -7.95 -25.44
C MET A 1 -4.15 -7.61 -25.71
N ARG A 2 -3.79 -6.34 -25.99
CA ARG A 2 -2.38 -6.00 -26.20
C ARG A 2 -1.69 -5.98 -24.83
N GLU A 3 -0.39 -6.24 -24.81
CA GLU A 3 0.42 -6.31 -23.58
C GLU A 3 0.33 -4.97 -22.80
N ASP A 4 0.32 -3.85 -23.52
CA ASP A 4 0.13 -2.49 -22.99
C ASP A 4 -1.19 -2.29 -22.23
N ASP A 5 -2.28 -2.92 -22.69
CA ASP A 5 -3.60 -2.81 -22.05
C ASP A 5 -3.60 -3.50 -20.67
N THR A 6 -2.79 -4.56 -20.53
CA THR A 6 -2.66 -5.32 -19.27
C THR A 6 -1.90 -4.52 -18.23
N LEU A 7 -0.79 -3.89 -18.64
CA LEU A 7 0.00 -3.03 -17.77
C LEU A 7 -0.82 -1.83 -17.27
N ALA A 8 -1.60 -1.20 -18.14
CA ALA A 8 -2.48 -0.10 -17.76
C ALA A 8 -3.50 -0.54 -16.68
N CYS A 9 -4.06 -1.74 -16.80
CA CYS A 9 -4.98 -2.31 -15.82
C CYS A 9 -4.31 -2.56 -14.47
N VAL A 10 -3.08 -3.10 -14.46
CA VAL A 10 -2.30 -3.33 -13.23
C VAL A 10 -1.96 -2.01 -12.53
N ILE A 11 -1.55 -0.99 -13.28
CA ILE A 11 -1.23 0.33 -12.73
C ILE A 11 -2.49 0.99 -12.15
N ASP A 12 -3.61 0.92 -12.85
CA ASP A 12 -4.89 1.47 -12.36
C ASP A 12 -5.36 0.76 -11.08
N PHE A 13 -5.21 -0.57 -11.01
CA PHE A 13 -5.44 -1.34 -9.78
C PHE A 13 -4.51 -0.91 -8.65
N ALA A 14 -3.20 -0.81 -8.91
CA ALA A 14 -2.20 -0.40 -7.91
C ALA A 14 -2.50 1.00 -7.35
N ASN A 15 -2.94 1.93 -8.21
CA ASN A 15 -3.37 3.26 -7.81
C ASN A 15 -4.57 3.19 -6.86
N ARG A 16 -5.68 2.63 -7.32
CA ARG A 16 -6.97 2.68 -6.58
C ARG A 16 -6.96 1.82 -5.32
N SER A 17 -6.42 0.61 -5.41
CA SER A 17 -6.49 -0.38 -4.34
C SER A 17 -5.38 -0.25 -3.30
N TYR A 18 -4.22 0.29 -3.68
CA TYR A 18 -3.11 0.45 -2.76
C TYR A 18 -2.74 1.90 -2.51
N ARG A 19 -2.27 2.66 -3.51
CA ARG A 19 -1.76 4.02 -3.28
C ARG A 19 -2.82 4.95 -2.69
N ASP A 20 -3.98 5.06 -3.31
CA ASP A 20 -5.03 6.00 -2.88
C ASP A 20 -5.60 5.60 -1.51
N SER A 21 -5.67 4.30 -1.22
CA SER A 21 -6.06 3.78 0.10
C SER A 21 -4.98 4.02 1.16
N ALA A 22 -3.70 3.90 0.80
CA ALA A 22 -2.58 4.22 1.69
C ALA A 22 -2.54 5.71 2.06
N ASP A 23 -2.84 6.59 1.10
CA ASP A 23 -2.94 8.04 1.34
C ASP A 23 -4.04 8.34 2.37
N GLN A 24 -5.20 7.67 2.26
CA GLN A 24 -6.30 7.80 3.21
C GLN A 24 -5.90 7.31 4.61
N ASP A 25 -5.26 6.14 4.70
CA ASP A 25 -4.74 5.59 5.96
C ASP A 25 -3.72 6.55 6.60
N TYR A 26 -2.81 7.14 5.81
CA TYR A 26 -1.85 8.12 6.29
C TYR A 26 -2.53 9.36 6.86
N ILE A 27 -3.51 9.93 6.15
CA ILE A 27 -4.29 11.09 6.64
C ILE A 27 -5.00 10.72 7.94
N MET A 28 -5.63 9.55 8.01
CA MET A 28 -6.31 9.08 9.22
C MET A 28 -5.33 8.89 10.38
N ALA A 29 -4.15 8.33 10.14
CA ALA A 29 -3.11 8.18 11.16
C ALA A 29 -2.69 9.53 11.73
N ARG A 30 -2.51 10.56 10.89
CA ARG A 30 -2.18 11.91 11.36
C ARG A 30 -3.29 12.51 12.23
N GLN A 31 -4.56 12.34 11.86
CA GLN A 31 -5.66 12.83 12.67
C GLN A 31 -5.77 12.05 13.99
N ALA A 32 -5.65 10.73 13.96
CA ALA A 32 -5.67 9.88 15.15
C ALA A 32 -4.56 10.27 16.14
N TYR A 33 -3.35 10.57 15.67
CA TYR A 33 -2.27 11.06 16.52
C TYR A 33 -2.63 12.37 17.22
N ARG A 34 -3.19 13.34 16.48
CA ARG A 34 -3.61 14.63 17.04
C ARG A 34 -4.74 14.48 18.07
N MET A 35 -5.60 13.48 17.90
CA MET A 35 -6.69 13.14 18.81
C MET A 35 -6.27 12.22 19.96
N GLN A 36 -4.98 11.84 20.04
CA GLN A 36 -4.47 10.88 21.04
C GLN A 36 -5.15 9.51 20.98
N PHE A 37 -5.61 9.12 19.79
CA PHE A 37 -6.18 7.80 19.51
C PHE A 37 -5.06 6.84 19.10
N ASP A 38 -4.27 6.44 20.10
CA ASP A 38 -3.03 5.69 19.92
C ASP A 38 -3.17 4.39 19.14
N SER A 39 -4.24 3.63 19.38
CA SER A 39 -4.49 2.36 18.68
C SER A 39 -4.76 2.60 17.19
N GLN A 40 -5.60 3.59 16.90
CA GLN A 40 -5.96 4.01 15.54
C GLN A 40 -4.75 4.61 14.83
N PHE A 41 -3.94 5.41 15.52
CA PHE A 41 -2.69 5.93 14.97
C PHE A 41 -1.77 4.78 14.53
N ARG A 42 -1.50 3.81 15.43
CA ARG A 42 -0.64 2.67 15.11
C ARG A 42 -1.18 1.81 13.98
N TRP A 43 -2.48 1.50 14.02
CA TRP A 43 -3.12 0.67 13.00
C TRP A 43 -3.09 1.32 11.62
N ASN A 44 -3.53 2.58 11.52
CA ASN A 44 -3.56 3.29 10.24
C ASN A 44 -2.14 3.55 9.71
N SER A 45 -1.16 3.79 10.59
CA SER A 45 0.24 3.91 10.18
C SER A 45 0.76 2.60 9.58
N LEU A 46 0.48 1.45 10.22
CA LEU A 46 0.86 0.13 9.73
C LEU A 46 0.25 -0.15 8.36
N GLN A 47 -1.05 0.12 8.22
CA GLN A 47 -1.80 -0.10 6.98
C GLN A 47 -1.31 0.78 5.83
N ALA A 48 -1.01 2.05 6.09
CA ALA A 48 -0.47 2.96 5.08
C ALA A 48 0.86 2.43 4.52
N VAL A 49 1.79 2.05 5.38
CA VAL A 49 3.10 1.52 4.96
C VAL A 49 2.94 0.20 4.19
N GLU A 50 2.12 -0.72 4.66
CA GLU A 50 1.85 -2.00 3.98
C GLU A 50 1.34 -1.77 2.55
N LYS A 51 0.35 -0.89 2.38
CA LYS A 51 -0.25 -0.61 1.07
C LYS A 51 0.72 0.11 0.14
N TYR A 52 1.52 1.07 0.63
CA TYR A 52 2.55 1.69 -0.22
C TYR A 52 3.58 0.68 -0.72
N LEU A 53 4.05 -0.25 0.12
CA LEU A 53 4.98 -1.29 -0.31
C LEU A 53 4.36 -2.18 -1.40
N LYS A 54 3.09 -2.58 -1.24
CA LYS A 54 2.35 -3.34 -2.27
C LYS A 54 2.16 -2.55 -3.57
N ALA A 55 1.89 -1.25 -3.49
CA ALA A 55 1.80 -0.38 -4.67
C ALA A 55 3.14 -0.32 -5.41
N ILE A 56 4.25 -0.09 -4.69
CA ILE A 56 5.60 -0.04 -5.24
C ILE A 56 5.95 -1.34 -5.96
N LEU A 57 5.61 -2.50 -5.39
CA LEU A 57 5.84 -3.78 -6.05
C LEU A 57 5.10 -3.88 -7.38
N LEU A 58 3.79 -3.55 -7.41
CA LEU A 58 3.02 -3.60 -8.65
C LEU A 58 3.50 -2.59 -9.69
N TYR A 59 3.96 -1.40 -9.29
CA TYR A 59 4.56 -0.42 -10.21
C TYR A 59 5.87 -0.92 -10.84
N ASN A 60 6.53 -1.89 -10.21
CA ASN A 60 7.76 -2.51 -10.69
C ASN A 60 7.51 -3.92 -11.28
N ASP A 61 6.26 -4.22 -11.66
CA ASP A 61 5.84 -5.52 -12.23
C ASP A 61 6.18 -6.72 -11.31
N ARG A 62 6.14 -6.51 -9.99
CA ARG A 62 6.36 -7.55 -8.99
C ARG A 62 5.06 -7.95 -8.32
N SER A 63 4.90 -9.26 -8.12
CA SER A 63 3.72 -9.81 -7.45
C SER A 63 3.65 -9.42 -5.98
N THR A 64 2.43 -9.18 -5.49
CA THR A 64 2.13 -8.97 -4.06
C THR A 64 1.58 -10.22 -3.39
N ILE A 65 1.42 -11.32 -4.13
CA ILE A 65 0.86 -12.58 -3.64
C ILE A 65 1.83 -13.20 -2.63
N GLY A 66 1.31 -13.62 -1.47
CA GLY A 66 2.10 -14.27 -0.42
C GLY A 66 2.69 -13.30 0.62
N ILE A 67 2.72 -11.99 0.34
CA ILE A 67 3.27 -10.98 1.28
C ILE A 67 2.32 -10.72 2.47
N SER A 68 1.02 -10.84 2.26
CA SER A 68 -0.02 -10.64 3.30
C SER A 68 0.22 -9.33 4.09
N HIS A 69 0.25 -9.38 5.43
CA HIS A 69 0.50 -8.25 6.33
C HIS A 69 1.94 -8.17 6.86
N ASN A 70 2.90 -8.88 6.24
CA ASN A 70 4.28 -8.87 6.70
C ASN A 70 5.09 -7.73 6.05
N LEU A 71 5.23 -6.62 6.77
CA LEU A 71 5.96 -5.45 6.26
C LEU A 71 7.45 -5.71 6.03
N VAL A 72 8.07 -6.60 6.81
CA VAL A 72 9.49 -6.92 6.65
C VAL A 72 9.71 -7.63 5.32
N GLU A 73 8.84 -8.57 4.99
CA GLU A 73 8.89 -9.29 3.71
C GLU A 73 8.54 -8.38 2.52
N ALA A 74 7.54 -7.51 2.71
CA ALA A 74 7.18 -6.50 1.71
C ALA A 74 8.36 -5.56 1.41
N LEU A 75 9.06 -5.08 2.44
CA LEU A 75 10.20 -4.19 2.29
C LEU A 75 11.39 -4.86 1.60
N LYS A 76 11.69 -6.11 1.97
CA LYS A 76 12.73 -6.91 1.29
C LYS A 76 12.44 -7.16 -0.18
N SER A 77 11.16 -7.21 -0.56
CA SER A 77 10.77 -7.45 -1.96
C SER A 77 10.93 -6.20 -2.84
N VAL A 78 10.99 -5.02 -2.22
CA VAL A 78 11.13 -3.70 -2.86
C VAL A 78 12.60 -3.33 -3.10
N ILE A 79 13.51 -3.69 -2.18
CA ILE A 79 14.94 -3.36 -2.21
C ILE A 79 15.73 -4.51 -2.85
#